data_AF-A0A520BFJ9-F1
#
_entry.id   AF-A0A520BFJ9-F1
#
_cell.length_a   1.000
_cell.length_b   1.000
_cell.length_c   1.000
_cell.angle_alpha   90.00
_cell.angle_beta   90.00
_cell.angle_gamma   90.00
#
_symmetry.space_group_name_H-M   'P 1'
#
loop_
_entity.id
_entity.type
_entity.pdbx_description
1 polymer ?
#
loop_
_entity_poly.entity_id
_entity_poly.type
_entity_poly.pdbx_seq_one_letter_code
_entity_poly.pdbx_strand_id
1 'polypeptide(L)'
;ARMGALSKDPQRLFADDDRGRSQLIAYCNERVAAIRKLLPRVSHLGLKAPLAIKRVPADIQDGAPLGYMNFASLDGKRPAIYYINLKSTAMWPRHELSSLTAHEGVPGHALQGAYLAEHHAETPLIASLIGFNAFVEGWALYAEQLVDEFGLYADDPFSRLGYLQAQKFRACRLVVDTGLHALKWDRRQAIDFLSANTGRALASVTSEIDRYSVSPGQACGYKMGHNEILRNRERAKAALGPKFDLAAFDDALLACGGVPMAVLPTVVDQYMARAKA
;
A
#
# COMPACT_ATOMS: atom_id res chain seq x y z
N ALA A 1 3.98 -5.63 23.18
CA ALA A 1 3.07 -6.41 24.05
C ALA A 1 1.62 -6.42 23.53
N ARG A 2 0.85 -5.33 23.63
CA ARG A 2 -0.60 -5.29 23.26
C ARG A 2 -0.91 -5.77 21.83
N MET A 3 -0.26 -5.21 20.81
CA MET A 3 -0.48 -5.64 19.42
C MET A 3 -0.10 -7.10 19.20
N GLY A 4 1.00 -7.57 19.81
CA GLY A 4 1.39 -8.98 19.73
C GLY A 4 0.40 -9.93 20.40
N ALA A 5 -0.31 -9.49 21.45
CA ALA A 5 -1.42 -10.25 22.03
C ALA A 5 -2.62 -10.29 21.06
N LEU A 6 -2.97 -9.15 20.46
CA LEU A 6 -4.05 -9.06 19.47
C LEU A 6 -3.79 -9.91 18.22
N SER A 7 -2.55 -9.97 17.72
CA SER A 7 -2.18 -10.82 16.58
C SER A 7 -2.21 -12.32 16.89
N LYS A 8 -2.22 -12.70 18.17
CA LYS A 8 -2.31 -14.10 18.62
C LYS A 8 -3.71 -14.50 19.06
N ASP A 9 -4.64 -13.56 19.15
CA ASP A 9 -6.00 -13.81 19.56
C ASP A 9 -6.72 -14.67 18.51
N PRO A 10 -7.21 -15.88 18.86
CA PRO A 10 -7.92 -16.76 17.93
C PRO A 10 -9.13 -16.10 17.27
N GLN A 11 -9.79 -15.14 17.93
CA GLN A 11 -10.93 -14.40 17.35
C GLN A 11 -10.51 -13.48 16.20
N ARG A 12 -9.21 -13.17 16.11
CA ARG A 12 -8.62 -12.33 15.06
C ARG A 12 -8.01 -13.16 13.93
N LEU A 13 -8.06 -14.49 13.99
CA LEU A 13 -7.46 -15.37 13.01
C LEU A 13 -8.53 -16.12 12.20
N PHE A 14 -8.19 -16.45 10.96
CA PHE A 14 -8.94 -17.42 10.17
C PHE A 14 -8.37 -18.81 10.42
N ALA A 15 -9.19 -19.86 10.31
CA ALA A 15 -8.72 -21.24 10.39
C ALA A 15 -7.60 -21.50 9.37
N ASP A 16 -6.55 -22.22 9.76
CA ASP A 16 -5.39 -22.47 8.88
C ASP A 16 -5.61 -23.65 7.92
N ASP A 17 -6.77 -23.67 7.27
CA ASP A 17 -7.18 -24.67 6.27
C ASP A 17 -7.66 -23.98 4.97
N ASP A 18 -8.07 -24.74 3.95
CA ASP A 18 -8.51 -24.17 2.68
C ASP A 18 -9.79 -23.36 2.77
N ARG A 19 -10.65 -23.68 3.75
CA ARG A 19 -11.89 -22.95 4.01
C ARG A 19 -11.56 -21.57 4.60
N GLY A 20 -10.71 -21.51 5.62
CA GLY A 20 -10.27 -20.26 6.25
C GLY A 20 -9.51 -19.36 5.28
N ARG A 21 -8.67 -19.93 4.42
CA ARG A 21 -8.02 -19.18 3.31
C ARG A 21 -9.04 -18.58 2.33
N SER A 22 -10.13 -19.31 2.03
CA SER A 22 -11.21 -18.80 1.17
C SER A 22 -12.02 -17.70 1.85
N GLN A 23 -12.32 -17.86 3.14
CA GLN A 23 -12.99 -16.84 3.96
C GLN A 23 -12.18 -15.56 4.06
N LEU A 24 -10.85 -15.68 4.14
CA LEU A 24 -9.94 -14.53 4.16
C LEU A 24 -10.02 -13.74 2.84
N ILE A 25 -9.97 -14.42 1.70
CA ILE A 25 -10.14 -13.78 0.39
C ILE A 25 -11.52 -13.13 0.26
N ALA A 26 -12.58 -13.79 0.73
CA ALA A 26 -13.93 -13.22 0.76
C ALA A 26 -13.97 -11.93 1.59
N TYR A 27 -13.33 -11.92 2.76
CA TYR A 27 -13.21 -10.73 3.59
C TYR A 27 -12.48 -9.58 2.88
N CYS A 28 -11.37 -9.87 2.18
CA CYS A 28 -10.70 -8.85 1.38
C CYS A 28 -11.60 -8.31 0.24
N ASN A 29 -12.38 -9.16 -0.42
CA ASN A 29 -13.35 -8.71 -1.44
C ASN A 29 -14.45 -7.81 -0.83
N GLU A 30 -14.96 -8.13 0.37
CA GLU A 30 -15.88 -7.25 1.09
C GLU A 30 -15.26 -5.89 1.39
N ARG A 31 -13.97 -5.86 1.80
CA ARG A 31 -13.23 -4.61 2.03
C ARG A 31 -13.08 -3.82 0.72
N VAL A 32 -12.74 -4.46 -0.40
CA VAL A 32 -12.71 -3.80 -1.71
C VAL A 32 -14.07 -3.18 -2.04
N ALA A 33 -15.17 -3.91 -1.85
CA ALA A 33 -16.51 -3.39 -2.12
C ALA A 33 -16.85 -2.17 -1.25
N ALA A 34 -16.45 -2.18 0.03
CA ALA A 34 -16.62 -1.02 0.92
C ALA A 34 -15.78 0.18 0.45
N ILE A 35 -14.52 -0.04 0.09
CA ILE A 35 -13.61 1.03 -0.36
C ILE A 35 -14.05 1.61 -1.71
N ARG A 36 -14.60 0.79 -2.63
CA ARG A 36 -15.12 1.28 -3.92
C ARG A 36 -16.19 2.37 -3.77
N LYS A 37 -16.96 2.36 -2.69
CA LYS A 37 -17.94 3.41 -2.38
C LYS A 37 -17.29 4.75 -2.02
N LEU A 38 -16.03 4.72 -1.58
CA LEU A 38 -15.24 5.91 -1.23
C LEU A 38 -14.47 6.48 -2.44
N LEU A 39 -14.29 5.70 -3.52
CA LEU A 39 -13.49 6.10 -4.67
C LEU A 39 -13.90 7.43 -5.34
N PRO A 40 -15.19 7.78 -5.44
CA PRO A 40 -15.58 9.11 -5.96
C PRO A 40 -15.05 10.29 -5.12
N ARG A 41 -14.61 10.05 -3.88
CA ARG A 41 -13.95 11.05 -3.03
C ARG A 41 -12.42 11.04 -3.18
N VAL A 42 -11.87 9.97 -3.76
CA VAL A 42 -10.42 9.80 -4.03
C VAL A 42 -10.05 10.36 -5.39
N SER A 43 -10.87 10.17 -6.42
CA SER A 43 -10.48 10.47 -7.80
C SER A 43 -11.70 10.75 -8.67
N HIS A 44 -11.59 11.73 -9.58
CA HIS A 44 -12.62 12.04 -10.57
C HIS A 44 -12.42 11.27 -11.89
N LEU A 45 -11.28 10.59 -12.06
CA LEU A 45 -10.92 9.88 -13.30
C LEU A 45 -11.85 8.69 -13.63
N GLY A 46 -12.66 8.23 -12.67
CA GLY A 46 -13.66 7.20 -12.92
C GLY A 46 -13.09 5.84 -13.35
N LEU A 47 -11.85 5.54 -12.96
CA LEU A 47 -11.09 4.34 -13.34
C LEU A 47 -11.82 3.05 -12.95
N LYS A 48 -11.81 2.05 -13.85
CA LYS A 48 -12.65 0.84 -13.77
C LYS A 48 -11.89 -0.47 -13.75
N ALA A 49 -10.56 -0.45 -13.70
CA ALA A 49 -9.78 -1.68 -13.84
C ALA A 49 -10.28 -2.81 -12.91
N PRO A 50 -10.56 -4.00 -13.49
CA PRO A 50 -11.00 -5.15 -12.73
C PRO A 50 -9.88 -5.60 -11.79
N LEU A 51 -10.23 -5.88 -10.53
CA LEU A 51 -9.32 -6.36 -9.50
C LEU A 51 -9.71 -7.78 -9.09
N ALA A 52 -8.76 -8.70 -9.18
CA ALA A 52 -8.88 -10.05 -8.64
C ALA A 52 -7.94 -10.20 -7.43
N ILE A 53 -8.42 -10.88 -6.39
CA ILE A 53 -7.60 -11.24 -5.23
C ILE A 53 -7.28 -12.73 -5.33
N LYS A 54 -5.99 -13.07 -5.32
CA LYS A 54 -5.52 -14.45 -5.47
C LYS A 54 -4.58 -14.84 -4.35
N ARG A 55 -4.56 -16.13 -4.01
CA ARG A 55 -3.50 -16.70 -3.18
C ARG A 55 -2.22 -16.68 -3.97
N VAL A 56 -1.11 -16.42 -3.29
CA VAL A 56 0.19 -16.77 -3.85
C VAL A 56 0.21 -18.28 -4.12
N PRO A 57 0.63 -18.72 -5.33
CA PRO A 57 0.76 -20.14 -5.66
C PRO A 57 1.67 -20.90 -4.67
N ALA A 58 1.30 -22.13 -4.34
CA ALA A 58 1.95 -22.92 -3.29
C ALA A 58 3.42 -23.25 -3.59
N ASP A 59 3.79 -23.32 -4.87
CA ASP A 59 5.14 -23.56 -5.38
C ASP A 59 6.09 -22.36 -5.19
N ILE A 60 5.57 -21.14 -5.00
CA ILE A 60 6.38 -19.93 -4.81
C ILE A 60 6.17 -19.23 -3.45
N GLN A 61 5.18 -19.65 -2.65
CA GLN A 61 4.77 -18.93 -1.43
C GLN A 61 5.87 -18.80 -0.37
N ASP A 62 6.89 -19.64 -0.38
CA ASP A 62 7.99 -19.60 0.58
C ASP A 62 8.98 -18.46 0.31
N GLY A 63 9.15 -18.08 -0.96
CA GLY A 63 10.02 -16.97 -1.38
C GLY A 63 9.25 -15.67 -1.67
N ALA A 64 7.92 -15.73 -1.72
CA ALA A 64 7.09 -14.58 -2.04
C ALA A 64 6.93 -13.62 -0.84
N PRO A 65 6.81 -12.31 -1.08
CA PRO A 65 6.46 -11.35 -0.03
C PRO A 65 5.05 -11.64 0.54
N LEU A 66 4.73 -11.01 1.66
CA LEU A 66 3.46 -11.24 2.36
C LEU A 66 2.25 -10.92 1.46
N GLY A 67 2.33 -9.84 0.70
CA GLY A 67 1.36 -9.44 -0.32
C GLY A 67 2.08 -8.68 -1.42
N TYR A 68 1.54 -8.72 -2.63
CA TYR A 68 2.02 -7.93 -3.76
C TYR A 68 0.94 -7.79 -4.82
N MET A 69 1.16 -6.86 -5.76
CA MET A 69 0.20 -6.52 -6.79
C MET A 69 0.84 -6.55 -8.18
N ASN A 70 0.17 -7.21 -9.13
CA ASN A 70 0.43 -7.09 -10.56
C ASN A 70 -0.60 -6.18 -11.23
N PHE A 71 -0.15 -5.05 -11.80
CA PHE A 71 -1.02 -4.15 -12.58
C PHE A 71 -1.76 -4.89 -13.70
N ALA A 72 -2.94 -4.37 -14.06
CA ALA A 72 -3.67 -4.83 -15.22
C ALA A 72 -2.77 -4.75 -16.46
N SER A 73 -2.91 -5.70 -17.38
CA SER A 73 -2.13 -5.63 -18.62
C SER A 73 -2.62 -4.47 -19.48
N LEU A 74 -1.70 -3.82 -20.20
CA LEU A 74 -2.03 -2.70 -21.09
C LEU A 74 -2.98 -3.11 -22.23
N ASP A 75 -2.95 -4.39 -22.63
CA ASP A 75 -3.86 -4.97 -23.63
C ASP A 75 -5.25 -5.36 -23.05
N GLY A 76 -5.49 -5.10 -21.76
CA GLY A 76 -6.75 -5.35 -21.07
C GLY A 76 -7.08 -6.83 -20.81
N LYS A 77 -6.26 -7.78 -21.27
CA LYS A 77 -6.56 -9.23 -21.18
C LYS A 77 -6.40 -9.78 -19.77
N ARG A 78 -5.54 -9.18 -18.95
CA ARG A 78 -5.28 -9.59 -17.56
C ARG A 78 -5.76 -8.49 -16.61
N PRO A 79 -6.64 -8.81 -15.64
CA PRO A 79 -7.04 -7.85 -14.62
C PRO A 79 -5.86 -7.49 -13.73
N ALA A 80 -6.03 -6.44 -12.92
CA ALA A 80 -5.20 -6.22 -11.76
C ALA A 80 -5.30 -7.43 -10.81
N ILE A 81 -4.17 -7.92 -10.29
CA ILE A 81 -4.14 -9.07 -9.37
C ILE A 81 -3.40 -8.72 -8.09
N TYR A 82 -4.18 -8.57 -7.02
CA TYR A 82 -3.67 -8.52 -5.65
C TYR A 82 -3.42 -9.95 -5.17
N TYR A 83 -2.15 -10.32 -5.03
CA TYR A 83 -1.72 -11.57 -4.44
C TYR A 83 -1.51 -11.42 -2.94
N ILE A 84 -2.07 -12.37 -2.17
CA ILE A 84 -1.87 -12.49 -0.74
C ILE A 84 -1.26 -13.85 -0.40
N ASN A 85 -0.15 -13.83 0.36
CA ASN A 85 0.54 -15.03 0.77
C ASN A 85 -0.22 -15.69 1.94
N LEU A 86 -0.77 -16.87 1.68
CA LEU A 86 -1.56 -17.63 2.64
C LEU A 86 -0.90 -18.95 3.01
N LYS A 87 0.45 -19.00 3.04
CA LYS A 87 1.20 -20.14 3.59
C LYS A 87 0.64 -20.57 4.95
N SER A 88 0.42 -19.60 5.83
CA SER A 88 -0.40 -19.74 7.03
C SER A 88 -1.31 -18.52 7.19
N THR A 89 -2.57 -18.74 7.56
CA THR A 89 -3.51 -17.64 7.85
C THR A 89 -3.09 -16.82 9.06
N ALA A 90 -2.25 -17.36 9.95
CA ALA A 90 -1.71 -16.65 11.12
C ALA A 90 -0.76 -15.48 10.74
N MET A 91 -0.28 -15.44 9.49
CA MET A 91 0.48 -14.30 8.98
C MET A 91 -0.39 -13.06 8.77
N TRP A 92 -1.70 -13.25 8.70
CA TRP A 92 -2.68 -12.20 8.40
C TRP A 92 -3.83 -12.17 9.40
N PRO A 93 -3.58 -11.67 10.63
CA PRO A 93 -4.67 -11.33 11.52
C PRO A 93 -5.68 -10.41 10.84
N ARG A 94 -6.98 -10.65 11.06
CA ARG A 94 -8.10 -9.99 10.37
C ARG A 94 -8.02 -8.45 10.41
N HIS A 95 -7.47 -7.90 11.49
CA HIS A 95 -7.31 -6.45 11.65
C HIS A 95 -6.32 -5.82 10.67
N GLU A 96 -5.34 -6.57 10.15
CA GLU A 96 -4.34 -6.05 9.21
C GLU A 96 -4.87 -5.99 7.76
N LEU A 97 -5.85 -6.84 7.44
CA LEU A 97 -6.29 -7.09 6.06
C LEU A 97 -6.96 -5.90 5.39
N SER A 98 -7.66 -5.04 6.13
CA SER A 98 -8.33 -3.89 5.52
C SER A 98 -7.33 -2.85 5.00
N SER A 99 -6.27 -2.60 5.77
CA SER A 99 -5.19 -1.70 5.35
C SER A 99 -4.45 -2.26 4.15
N LEU A 100 -4.07 -3.54 4.20
CA LEU A 100 -3.44 -4.23 3.07
C LEU A 100 -4.32 -4.21 1.82
N THR A 101 -5.63 -4.37 1.97
CA THR A 101 -6.57 -4.34 0.83
C THR A 101 -6.63 -2.96 0.19
N ALA A 102 -6.56 -1.88 0.98
CA ALA A 102 -6.44 -0.53 0.45
C ALA A 102 -5.10 -0.31 -0.27
N HIS A 103 -4.02 -0.87 0.29
CA HIS A 103 -2.65 -0.78 -0.24
C HIS A 103 -2.48 -1.48 -1.60
N GLU A 104 -2.81 -2.77 -1.67
CA GLU A 104 -2.62 -3.59 -2.88
C GLU A 104 -3.76 -3.42 -3.89
N GLY A 105 -4.96 -3.15 -3.37
CA GLY A 105 -6.16 -2.99 -4.16
C GLY A 105 -6.42 -1.52 -4.50
N VAL A 106 -7.66 -1.10 -4.22
CA VAL A 106 -8.11 0.28 -4.43
C VAL A 106 -8.22 0.99 -3.07
N PRO A 107 -7.84 2.26 -2.93
CA PRO A 107 -7.30 3.15 -3.97
C PRO A 107 -5.78 3.03 -4.21
N GLY A 108 -5.08 2.04 -3.64
CA GLY A 108 -3.63 1.89 -3.78
C GLY A 108 -3.16 1.41 -5.15
N HIS A 109 -2.34 0.38 -5.18
CA HIS A 109 -1.65 -0.10 -6.40
C HIS A 109 -2.60 -0.42 -7.55
N ALA A 110 -3.77 -1.01 -7.29
CA ALA A 110 -4.70 -1.35 -8.36
C ALA A 110 -5.29 -0.11 -9.04
N LEU A 111 -5.55 0.98 -8.30
CA LEU A 111 -6.04 2.22 -8.90
C LEU A 111 -4.93 2.94 -9.67
N GLN A 112 -3.71 2.95 -9.13
CA GLN A 112 -2.54 3.48 -9.84
C GLN A 112 -2.30 2.75 -11.17
N GLY A 113 -2.30 1.42 -11.13
CA GLY A 113 -2.17 0.60 -12.35
C GLY A 113 -3.35 0.74 -13.29
N ALA A 114 -4.57 1.03 -12.78
CA ALA A 114 -5.75 1.27 -13.60
C ALA A 114 -5.56 2.48 -14.52
N TYR A 115 -5.01 3.58 -13.99
CA TYR A 115 -4.73 4.75 -14.82
C TYR A 115 -3.82 4.40 -16.00
N LEU A 116 -2.70 3.73 -15.71
CA LEU A 116 -1.73 3.32 -16.73
C LEU A 116 -2.32 2.38 -17.77
N ALA A 117 -3.18 1.43 -17.36
CA ALA A 117 -3.81 0.49 -18.27
C ALA A 117 -4.89 1.15 -19.14
N GLU A 118 -5.71 2.03 -18.57
CA GLU A 118 -6.84 2.67 -19.26
C GLU A 118 -6.39 3.82 -20.17
N HIS A 119 -5.28 4.49 -19.84
CA HIS A 119 -4.74 5.65 -20.58
C HIS A 119 -3.40 5.35 -21.27
N HIS A 120 -3.08 4.08 -21.52
CA HIS A 120 -1.80 3.66 -22.12
C HIS A 120 -1.55 4.25 -23.51
N ALA A 121 -2.61 4.58 -24.27
CA ALA A 121 -2.49 5.20 -25.59
C ALA A 121 -2.05 6.69 -25.52
N GLU A 122 -2.31 7.35 -24.39
CA GLU A 122 -2.00 8.76 -24.15
C GLU A 122 -0.74 8.93 -23.29
N THR A 123 -0.24 7.82 -22.73
CA THR A 123 0.94 7.79 -21.85
C THR A 123 2.12 7.22 -22.64
N PRO A 124 3.30 7.87 -22.64
CA PRO A 124 4.49 7.27 -23.25
C PRO A 124 4.76 5.87 -22.68
N LEU A 125 4.99 4.88 -23.54
CA LEU A 125 5.13 3.49 -23.11
C LEU A 125 6.14 3.31 -21.97
N ILE A 126 7.26 4.04 -22.01
CA ILE A 126 8.27 3.99 -20.95
C ILE A 126 7.71 4.39 -19.58
N ALA A 127 6.81 5.36 -19.52
CA ALA A 127 6.16 5.81 -18.28
C ALA A 127 5.18 4.77 -17.73
N SER A 128 4.59 3.94 -18.60
CA SER A 128 3.75 2.80 -18.20
C SER A 128 4.56 1.56 -17.76
N LEU A 129 5.86 1.51 -18.06
CA LEU A 129 6.73 0.36 -17.77
C LEU A 129 7.74 0.60 -16.64
N ILE A 130 8.16 1.86 -16.43
CA ILE A 130 9.13 2.20 -15.39
C ILE A 130 8.45 2.34 -14.03
N GLY A 131 9.01 1.69 -13.00
CA GLY A 131 8.54 1.80 -11.63
C GLY A 131 9.46 2.65 -10.76
N PHE A 132 8.96 3.76 -10.22
CA PHE A 132 9.67 4.52 -9.19
C PHE A 132 9.25 4.04 -7.81
N ASN A 133 10.07 3.20 -7.17
CA ASN A 133 9.78 2.56 -5.88
C ASN A 133 9.16 3.51 -4.84
N ALA A 134 9.77 4.68 -4.61
CA ALA A 134 9.25 5.65 -3.65
C ALA A 134 7.86 6.19 -4.04
N PHE A 135 7.62 6.46 -5.32
CA PHE A 135 6.31 6.93 -5.77
C PHE A 135 5.24 5.85 -5.60
N VAL A 136 5.51 4.65 -6.12
CA VAL A 136 4.58 3.52 -6.15
C VAL A 136 4.20 3.11 -4.73
N GLU A 137 5.19 2.87 -3.87
CA GLU A 137 4.97 2.47 -2.48
C GLU A 137 4.43 3.62 -1.63
N GLY A 138 4.84 4.85 -1.92
CA GLY A 138 4.35 6.06 -1.26
C GLY A 138 2.87 6.31 -1.53
N TRP A 139 2.42 6.11 -2.78
CA TRP A 139 1.02 6.19 -3.17
C TRP A 139 0.18 5.14 -2.44
N ALA A 140 0.61 3.88 -2.43
CA ALA A 140 -0.15 2.82 -1.75
C ALA A 140 -0.24 3.05 -0.23
N LEU A 141 0.83 3.54 0.39
CA LEU A 141 0.81 3.92 1.81
C LEU A 141 -0.06 5.16 2.08
N TYR A 142 -0.14 6.08 1.12
CA TYR A 142 -1.05 7.23 1.16
C TYR A 142 -2.52 6.82 0.99
N ALA A 143 -2.80 5.85 0.13
CA ALA A 143 -4.11 5.25 -0.06
C ALA A 143 -4.65 4.61 1.23
N GLU A 144 -3.79 3.97 2.04
CA GLU A 144 -4.16 3.47 3.37
C GLU A 144 -4.65 4.58 4.30
N GLN A 145 -4.03 5.77 4.22
CA GLN A 145 -4.44 6.95 5.00
C GLN A 145 -5.74 7.56 4.47
N LEU A 146 -5.91 7.65 3.15
CA LEU A 146 -7.14 8.19 2.53
C LEU A 146 -8.39 7.44 3.01
N VAL A 147 -8.34 6.11 3.08
CA VAL A 147 -9.51 5.34 3.51
C VAL A 147 -9.87 5.57 4.99
N ASP A 148 -8.88 5.80 5.87
CA ASP A 148 -9.15 6.23 7.27
C ASP A 148 -9.76 7.63 7.31
N GLU A 149 -9.19 8.58 6.57
CA GLU A 149 -9.69 9.97 6.46
C GLU A 149 -11.14 10.03 5.95
N PHE A 150 -11.53 9.07 5.11
CA PHE A 150 -12.89 8.95 4.59
C PHE A 150 -13.84 8.13 5.45
N GLY A 151 -13.37 7.63 6.60
CA GLY A 151 -14.21 7.00 7.62
C GLY A 151 -14.40 5.50 7.44
N LEU A 152 -13.58 4.81 6.63
CA LEU A 152 -13.68 3.35 6.45
C LEU A 152 -13.64 2.60 7.79
N TYR A 153 -12.89 3.13 8.76
CA TYR A 153 -12.68 2.50 10.07
C TYR A 153 -13.50 3.10 11.20
N ALA A 154 -14.49 3.97 10.91
CA ALA A 154 -15.25 4.69 11.93
C ALA A 154 -15.87 3.74 12.98
N ASP A 155 -16.43 2.62 12.52
CA ASP A 155 -17.08 1.60 13.37
C ASP A 155 -16.25 0.31 13.51
N ASP A 156 -14.99 0.32 13.07
CA ASP A 156 -14.07 -0.84 13.14
C ASP A 156 -12.71 -0.43 13.75
N PRO A 157 -12.67 -0.25 15.09
CA PRO A 157 -11.45 0.19 15.77
C PRO A 157 -10.30 -0.80 15.63
N PHE A 158 -10.59 -2.10 15.44
CA PHE A 158 -9.55 -3.10 15.22
C PHE A 158 -8.87 -2.92 13.86
N SER A 159 -9.64 -2.75 12.78
CA SER A 159 -9.04 -2.44 11.48
C SER A 159 -8.31 -1.10 11.49
N ARG A 160 -8.79 -0.11 12.26
CA ARG A 160 -8.05 1.15 12.48
C ARG A 160 -6.70 0.92 13.15
N LEU A 161 -6.64 0.06 14.17
CA LEU A 161 -5.38 -0.34 14.81
C LEU A 161 -4.46 -1.06 13.83
N GLY A 162 -4.99 -1.93 12.96
CA GLY A 162 -4.21 -2.57 11.90
C GLY A 162 -3.62 -1.58 10.90
N TYR A 163 -4.39 -0.57 10.50
CA TYR A 163 -3.89 0.55 9.70
C TYR A 163 -2.75 1.30 10.39
N LEU A 164 -2.94 1.71 11.65
CA LEU A 164 -1.89 2.41 12.41
C LEU A 164 -0.64 1.54 12.62
N GLN A 165 -0.82 0.23 12.79
CA GLN A 165 0.27 -0.74 12.86
C GLN A 165 1.02 -0.83 11.53
N ALA A 166 0.32 -0.83 10.39
CA ALA A 166 0.92 -0.80 9.05
C ALA A 166 1.74 0.48 8.83
N GLN A 167 1.20 1.65 9.21
CA GLN A 167 1.92 2.93 9.16
C GLN A 167 3.19 2.91 10.01
N LYS A 168 3.09 2.40 11.25
CA LYS A 168 4.24 2.27 12.14
C LYS A 168 5.29 1.31 11.57
N PHE A 169 4.86 0.20 10.98
CA PHE A 169 5.74 -0.77 10.35
C PHE A 169 6.55 -0.16 9.20
N ARG A 170 5.92 0.64 8.32
CA ARG A 170 6.64 1.37 7.25
C ARG A 170 7.56 2.46 7.80
N ALA A 171 7.25 3.08 8.95
CA ALA A 171 8.21 3.96 9.62
C ALA A 171 9.43 3.19 10.18
N CYS A 172 9.20 2.04 10.81
CA CYS A 172 10.27 1.17 11.29
C CYS A 172 11.17 0.65 10.16
N ARG A 173 10.64 0.47 8.94
CA ARG A 173 11.43 0.12 7.74
C ARG A 173 12.58 1.08 7.48
N LEU A 174 12.39 2.39 7.65
CA LEU A 174 13.47 3.37 7.53
C LEU A 174 14.60 3.08 8.51
N VAL A 175 14.25 2.74 9.76
CA VAL A 175 15.21 2.48 10.84
C VAL A 175 15.99 1.20 10.60
N VAL A 176 15.30 0.10 10.24
CA VAL A 176 15.98 -1.20 10.07
C VAL A 176 16.81 -1.26 8.78
N ASP A 177 16.35 -0.65 7.69
CA ASP A 177 17.08 -0.66 6.43
C ASP A 177 18.38 0.17 6.55
N THR A 178 18.31 1.39 7.09
CA THR A 178 19.50 2.18 7.41
C THR A 178 20.34 1.56 8.52
N GLY A 179 19.69 0.90 9.49
CA GLY A 179 20.32 0.09 10.53
C GLY A 179 21.27 -0.96 9.94
N LEU A 180 20.73 -1.81 9.07
CA LEU A 180 21.48 -2.87 8.37
C LEU A 180 22.58 -2.29 7.49
N HIS A 181 22.25 -1.31 6.65
CA HIS A 181 23.08 -0.94 5.49
C HIS A 181 24.00 0.27 5.71
N ALA A 182 23.76 1.09 6.75
CA ALA A 182 24.59 2.24 7.08
C ALA A 182 25.15 2.17 8.51
N LEU A 183 24.37 1.66 9.46
CA LEU A 183 24.74 1.60 10.88
C LEU A 183 25.30 0.23 11.31
N LYS A 184 25.48 -0.69 10.36
CA LYS A 184 26.09 -2.02 10.55
C LYS A 184 25.38 -2.88 11.60
N TRP A 185 24.06 -2.76 11.71
CA TRP A 185 23.28 -3.71 12.51
C TRP A 185 23.43 -5.12 11.95
N ASP A 186 23.60 -6.09 12.83
CA ASP A 186 23.46 -7.49 12.44
C ASP A 186 21.98 -7.85 12.21
N ARG A 187 21.77 -9.01 11.58
CA ARG A 187 20.42 -9.53 11.27
C ARG A 187 19.55 -9.66 12.52
N ARG A 188 20.13 -10.08 13.65
CA ARG A 188 19.39 -10.30 14.89
C ARG A 188 18.92 -8.98 15.49
N GLN A 189 19.78 -7.96 15.51
CA GLN A 189 19.43 -6.61 15.96
C GLN A 189 18.25 -6.05 15.17
N ALA A 190 18.24 -6.22 13.84
CA ALA A 190 17.13 -5.78 12.99
C ALA A 190 15.82 -6.53 13.27
N ILE A 191 15.88 -7.87 13.46
CA ILE A 191 14.72 -8.69 13.83
C ILE A 191 14.15 -8.26 15.18
N ASP A 192 15.02 -8.13 16.19
CA ASP A 192 14.63 -7.79 17.56
C ASP A 192 13.99 -6.39 17.59
N PHE A 193 14.59 -5.41 16.91
CA PHE A 193 14.03 -4.07 16.78
C PHE A 193 12.64 -4.09 16.13
N LEU A 194 12.50 -4.72 14.96
CA LEU A 194 11.25 -4.68 14.20
C LEU A 194 10.13 -5.41 14.93
N SER A 195 10.45 -6.55 15.57
CA SER A 195 9.51 -7.31 16.41
C SER A 195 9.03 -6.49 17.60
N ALA A 196 9.95 -5.89 18.36
CA ALA A 196 9.64 -5.10 19.56
C ALA A 196 8.77 -3.88 19.23
N ASN A 197 8.96 -3.26 18.07
CA ASN A 197 8.31 -2.01 17.72
C ASN A 197 6.96 -2.18 17.00
N THR A 198 6.74 -3.29 16.30
CA THR A 198 5.57 -3.43 15.41
C THR A 198 4.51 -4.38 15.95
N GLY A 199 4.88 -5.30 16.85
CA GLY A 199 3.97 -6.32 17.36
C GLY A 199 3.52 -7.33 16.30
N ARG A 200 4.20 -7.39 15.15
CA ARG A 200 3.99 -8.41 14.12
C ARG A 200 4.55 -9.76 14.56
N ALA A 201 4.07 -10.84 13.93
CA ALA A 201 4.58 -12.18 14.19
C ALA A 201 6.07 -12.30 13.84
N LEU A 202 6.83 -13.05 14.64
CA LEU A 202 8.29 -13.22 14.46
C LEU A 202 8.64 -13.78 13.07
N ALA A 203 7.86 -14.74 12.56
CA ALA A 203 8.06 -15.29 11.22
C ALA A 203 7.92 -14.22 10.12
N SER A 204 6.91 -13.35 10.23
CA SER A 204 6.71 -12.22 9.31
C SER A 204 7.87 -11.23 9.38
N VAL A 205 8.32 -10.87 10.59
CA VAL A 205 9.46 -9.97 10.79
C VAL A 205 10.75 -10.55 10.21
N THR A 206 10.99 -11.84 10.45
CA THR A 206 12.21 -12.53 9.99
C THR A 206 12.29 -12.52 8.46
N SER A 207 11.19 -12.90 7.79
CA SER A 207 11.09 -12.87 6.32
C SER A 207 11.32 -11.46 5.74
N GLU A 208 10.81 -10.42 6.40
CA GLU A 208 11.04 -9.04 5.97
C GLU A 208 12.50 -8.61 6.14
N ILE A 209 13.17 -8.96 7.25
CA ILE A 209 14.59 -8.66 7.43
C ILE A 209 15.44 -9.36 6.38
N ASP A 210 15.15 -10.63 6.07
CA ASP A 210 15.85 -11.37 5.02
C ASP A 210 15.71 -10.68 3.66
N ARG A 211 14.51 -10.18 3.35
CA ARG A 211 14.27 -9.38 2.14
C ARG A 211 15.09 -8.09 2.15
N TYR A 212 15.11 -7.34 3.26
CA TYR A 212 15.86 -6.08 3.33
C TYR A 212 17.37 -6.29 3.18
N SER A 213 17.90 -7.41 3.68
CA SER A 213 19.31 -7.76 3.54
C SER A 213 19.76 -7.93 2.09
N VAL A 214 18.87 -8.32 1.17
CA VAL A 214 19.17 -8.53 -0.26
C VAL A 214 18.59 -7.43 -1.16
N SER A 215 17.98 -6.40 -0.60
CA SER A 215 17.39 -5.28 -1.36
C SER A 215 17.57 -3.94 -0.64
N PRO A 216 18.82 -3.45 -0.50
CA PRO A 216 19.12 -2.23 0.24
C PRO A 216 18.35 -1.02 -0.27
N GLY A 217 17.71 -0.26 0.62
CA GLY A 217 17.01 0.98 0.28
C GLY A 217 15.58 0.80 -0.23
N GLN A 218 15.17 -0.41 -0.65
CA GLN A 218 13.80 -0.64 -1.15
C GLN A 218 12.76 -0.34 -0.07
N ALA A 219 13.01 -0.81 1.15
CA ALA A 219 12.14 -0.65 2.30
C ALA A 219 11.95 0.83 2.72
N CYS A 220 12.89 1.71 2.35
CA CYS A 220 12.78 3.14 2.60
C CYS A 220 11.78 3.85 1.69
N GLY A 221 11.51 3.31 0.49
CA GLY A 221 10.66 3.94 -0.51
C GLY A 221 9.24 4.26 -0.01
N TYR A 222 8.63 3.34 0.74
CA TYR A 222 7.27 3.44 1.26
C TYR A 222 7.06 4.74 2.04
N LYS A 223 7.82 4.92 3.14
CA LYS A 223 7.58 6.06 4.04
C LYS A 223 8.17 7.36 3.49
N MET A 224 9.28 7.30 2.74
CA MET A 224 9.82 8.48 2.06
C MET A 224 8.85 9.03 1.03
N GLY A 225 8.28 8.17 0.19
CA GLY A 225 7.30 8.58 -0.81
C GLY A 225 6.00 9.10 -0.20
N HIS A 226 5.48 8.40 0.82
CA HIS A 226 4.30 8.85 1.57
C HIS A 226 4.50 10.24 2.17
N ASN A 227 5.64 10.47 2.83
CA ASN A 227 5.96 11.77 3.42
C ASN A 227 6.06 12.87 2.35
N GLU A 228 6.64 12.57 1.20
CA GLU A 228 6.79 13.54 0.10
C GLU A 228 5.44 13.88 -0.56
N ILE A 229 4.54 12.89 -0.73
CA ILE A 229 3.16 13.12 -1.17
C ILE A 229 2.43 14.02 -0.16
N LEU A 230 2.49 13.70 1.14
CA LEU A 230 1.85 14.53 2.17
C LEU A 230 2.40 15.95 2.22
N ARG A 231 3.72 16.12 2.08
CA ARG A 231 4.35 17.45 2.01
C ARG A 231 3.77 18.27 0.87
N ASN A 232 3.60 17.68 -0.30
CA ASN A 232 3.03 18.36 -1.45
C ASN A 232 1.52 18.58 -1.33
N ARG A 233 0.79 17.65 -0.70
CA ARG A 233 -0.64 17.81 -0.39
C ARG A 233 -0.87 19.02 0.52
N GLU A 234 -0.09 19.16 1.58
CA GLU A 234 -0.19 20.32 2.48
C GLU A 234 0.23 21.63 1.80
N ARG A 235 1.27 21.59 0.95
CA ARG A 235 1.65 22.74 0.11
C ARG A 235 0.52 23.18 -0.82
N ALA A 236 -0.15 22.22 -1.47
CA ALA A 236 -1.28 22.49 -2.35
C ALA A 236 -2.50 23.03 -1.60
N LYS A 237 -2.85 22.44 -0.45
CA LYS A 237 -3.89 22.94 0.44
C LYS A 237 -3.65 24.39 0.85
N ALA A 238 -2.43 24.70 1.31
CA ALA A 238 -2.07 26.06 1.70
C ALA A 238 -2.15 27.05 0.53
N ALA A 239 -1.73 26.64 -0.68
CA ALA A 239 -1.70 27.51 -1.84
C ALA A 239 -3.06 27.75 -2.51
N LEU A 240 -4.00 26.79 -2.39
CA LEU A 240 -5.32 26.85 -3.03
C LEU A 240 -6.44 27.23 -2.03
N GLY A 241 -6.23 27.03 -0.73
CA GLY A 241 -7.21 27.34 0.31
C GLY A 241 -8.56 26.67 0.02
N PRO A 242 -9.68 27.41 -0.01
CA PRO A 242 -11.01 26.86 -0.32
C PRO A 242 -11.14 26.23 -1.72
N LYS A 243 -10.22 26.54 -2.67
CA LYS A 243 -10.21 25.91 -4.00
C LYS A 243 -9.53 24.54 -4.01
N PHE A 244 -8.92 24.11 -2.90
CA PHE A 244 -8.26 22.81 -2.85
C PHE A 244 -9.32 21.69 -2.94
N ASP A 245 -9.21 20.90 -4.00
CA ASP A 245 -9.96 19.65 -4.16
C ASP A 245 -8.98 18.48 -4.05
N LEU A 246 -9.23 17.61 -3.06
CA LEU A 246 -8.43 16.43 -2.79
C LEU A 246 -8.46 15.43 -3.96
N ALA A 247 -9.63 15.18 -4.55
CA ALA A 247 -9.74 14.22 -5.64
C ALA A 247 -9.01 14.74 -6.89
N ALA A 248 -9.06 16.05 -7.15
CA ALA A 248 -8.29 16.65 -8.23
C ALA A 248 -6.76 16.63 -7.98
N PHE A 249 -6.33 16.74 -6.72
CA PHE A 249 -4.92 16.57 -6.36
C PHE A 249 -4.47 15.11 -6.58
N ASP A 250 -5.26 14.15 -6.14
CA ASP A 250 -4.99 12.72 -6.31
C ASP A 250 -5.01 12.29 -7.79
N ASP A 251 -5.91 12.88 -8.60
CA ASP A 251 -5.93 12.70 -10.05
C ASP A 251 -4.62 13.16 -10.70
N ALA A 252 -4.04 14.27 -10.26
CA ALA A 252 -2.75 14.75 -10.77
C ALA A 252 -1.60 13.78 -10.43
N LEU A 253 -1.66 13.15 -9.25
CA LEU A 253 -0.69 12.11 -8.87
C LEU A 253 -0.86 10.85 -9.71
N LEU A 254 -2.09 10.35 -9.87
CA LEU A 254 -2.38 9.18 -10.70
C LEU A 254 -1.97 9.43 -12.16
N ALA A 255 -2.29 10.62 -12.67
CA ALA A 255 -2.11 10.95 -14.08
C ALA A 255 -0.65 11.02 -14.54
N CYS A 256 0.29 11.20 -13.60
CA CYS A 256 1.71 11.23 -13.94
C CYS A 256 2.32 9.84 -14.18
N GLY A 257 1.58 8.74 -13.90
CA GLY A 257 2.03 7.37 -14.10
C GLY A 257 3.14 6.89 -13.15
N GLY A 258 3.73 7.80 -12.39
CA GLY A 258 4.84 7.58 -11.48
C GLY A 258 6.07 8.39 -11.89
N VAL A 259 6.65 9.11 -10.94
CA VAL A 259 7.81 9.99 -11.18
C VAL A 259 8.83 9.87 -10.06
N PRO A 260 10.12 10.23 -10.30
CA PRO A 260 11.07 10.43 -9.21
C PRO A 260 10.52 11.43 -8.20
N MET A 261 10.83 11.26 -6.91
CA MET A 261 10.39 12.20 -5.86
C MET A 261 10.88 13.63 -6.10
N ALA A 262 11.99 13.83 -6.81
CA ALA A 262 12.47 15.15 -7.21
C ALA A 262 11.58 15.85 -8.26
N VAL A 263 10.81 15.08 -9.04
CA VAL A 263 9.91 15.58 -10.10
C VAL A 263 8.47 15.77 -9.56
N LEU A 264 8.10 15.06 -8.49
CA LEU A 264 6.76 15.14 -7.89
C LEU A 264 6.30 16.59 -7.60
N PRO A 265 7.14 17.49 -7.03
CA PRO A 265 6.73 18.87 -6.79
C PRO A 265 6.29 19.60 -8.07
N THR A 266 6.93 19.33 -9.21
CA THR A 266 6.57 19.93 -10.51
C THR A 266 5.19 19.46 -10.99
N VAL A 267 4.85 18.18 -10.78
CA VAL A 267 3.50 17.66 -11.07
C VAL A 267 2.46 18.43 -10.26
N VAL A 268 2.73 18.64 -8.97
CA VAL A 268 1.83 19.38 -8.08
C VAL A 268 1.76 20.87 -8.42
N ASP A 269 2.87 21.48 -8.86
CA ASP A 269 2.90 22.88 -9.32
C ASP A 269 2.00 23.08 -10.55
N GLN A 270 2.06 22.15 -11.51
CA GLN A 270 1.21 22.18 -12.69
C GLN A 270 -0.27 21.99 -12.35
N TYR A 271 -0.59 21.15 -11.37
CA TYR A 271 -1.95 21.04 -10.83
C TYR A 271 -2.41 22.36 -10.21
N MET A 272 -1.62 22.94 -9.31
CA MET A 272 -1.97 24.20 -8.63
C MET A 272 -2.15 25.35 -9.62
N ALA A 273 -1.33 25.43 -10.67
CA ALA A 273 -1.46 26.44 -11.71
C ALA A 273 -2.81 26.33 -12.44
N ARG A 274 -3.21 25.10 -12.81
CA ARG A 274 -4.51 24.82 -13.45
C ARG A 274 -5.71 25.10 -12.53
N ALA A 275 -5.61 24.77 -11.25
CA ALA A 275 -6.69 25.00 -10.28
C ALA A 275 -6.88 26.48 -9.89
N LYS A 276 -5.87 27.34 -10.15
CA LYS A 276 -5.94 28.78 -9.89
C LYS A 276 -6.58 29.56 -11.03
N ALA A 277 -6.35 29.11 -12.27
CA ALA A 277 -6.95 29.65 -13.49
C ALA A 277 -8.48 29.52 -13.43
#